data_AF-A0A0L8FTG9-F1
#
_entry.id   AF-A0A0L8FTG9-F1
#
_cell.length_a   1.000
_cell.length_b   1.000
_cell.length_c   1.000
_cell.angle_alpha   90.00
_cell.angle_beta   90.00
_cell.angle_gamma   90.00
#
_symmetry.space_group_name_H-M   'P 1'
#
loop_
_entity.id
_entity.type
_entity.pdbx_description
1 polymer ?
#
loop_
_entity_poly.entity_id
_entity_poly.type
_entity_poly.pdbx_seq_one_letter_code
_entity_poly.pdbx_strand_id
1 'polypeptide(L)'
;MSSAPVDVIVVGGGLSGLSAAKLLHDHGLSVKLLEARDRVGGRTFTIYNKDVDYEDLGGAYVGPTQNRLLRMAREFNIKTHLVNEKEDSVFYSSGHTKRFRGTFPKMNFLAWLDANNLFRTMDKMAEEIPISEPWKAPKAQLWDKMTLKDFYNETIWTKTCRDFAELFLRVNVTCEPYECSLLWFLNYVQKCGGTNRIFSTTNGGQERKFVGGSQQVSKAIAKYLGDKVLLEHPVVSIDQSGNHVVIRDLKGREFHVSVLLFNSLSV
;
A
#
# COMPACT_ATOMS: atom_id res chain seq x y z
N MET A 1 23.07 28.85 15.40
CA MET A 1 22.36 29.77 14.48
C MET A 1 21.09 29.05 14.06
N SER A 2 19.91 29.48 14.51
CA SER A 2 18.65 28.86 14.05
C SER A 2 18.43 29.24 12.59
N SER A 3 18.19 28.25 11.73
CA SER A 3 17.83 28.51 10.33
C SER A 3 16.48 29.20 10.28
N ALA A 4 16.29 30.14 9.34
CA ALA A 4 14.99 30.74 9.08
C ALA A 4 13.91 29.65 8.91
N PRO A 5 12.68 29.88 9.44
CA PRO A 5 11.61 28.90 9.35
C PRO A 5 11.26 28.61 7.89
N VAL A 6 11.00 27.34 7.59
CA VAL A 6 10.47 26.92 6.28
C VAL A 6 8.95 26.86 6.33
N ASP A 7 8.29 26.92 5.18
CA ASP A 7 6.82 26.89 5.11
C ASP A 7 6.29 25.52 5.55
N VAL A 8 6.91 24.44 5.03
CA VAL A 8 6.46 23.07 5.28
C VAL A 8 7.62 22.12 5.56
N ILE A 9 7.44 21.27 6.57
CA ILE A 9 8.29 20.10 6.83
C ILE A 9 7.47 18.85 6.61
N VAL A 10 8.01 17.94 5.81
CA VAL A 10 7.46 16.61 5.58
C VAL A 10 8.28 15.59 6.36
N VAL A 11 7.63 14.80 7.20
CA VAL A 11 8.29 13.71 7.95
C VAL A 11 8.05 12.39 7.23
N GLY A 12 9.12 11.75 6.79
CA GLY A 12 9.13 10.47 6.06
C GLY A 12 9.39 10.63 4.56
N GLY A 13 10.52 10.08 4.10
CA GLY A 13 10.98 9.98 2.72
C GLY A 13 10.46 8.77 1.96
N GLY A 14 9.29 8.25 2.34
CA GLY A 14 8.54 7.29 1.54
C GLY A 14 7.86 7.96 0.34
N LEU A 15 7.23 7.15 -0.53
CA LEU A 15 6.53 7.66 -1.72
C LEU A 15 5.47 8.73 -1.39
N SER A 16 4.72 8.59 -0.29
CA SER A 16 3.72 9.58 0.15
C SER A 16 4.37 10.93 0.47
N GLY A 17 5.38 10.95 1.35
CA GLY A 17 6.04 12.18 1.75
C GLY A 17 6.80 12.85 0.60
N LEU A 18 7.47 12.08 -0.25
CA LEU A 18 8.12 12.61 -1.45
C LEU A 18 7.12 13.21 -2.44
N SER A 19 5.96 12.56 -2.63
CA SER A 19 4.88 13.09 -3.49
C SER A 19 4.36 14.42 -2.96
N ALA A 20 4.13 14.51 -1.65
CA ALA A 20 3.68 15.75 -1.00
C ALA A 20 4.74 16.85 -1.11
N ALA A 21 6.00 16.53 -0.80
CA ALA A 21 7.11 17.49 -0.89
C ALA A 21 7.30 18.01 -2.31
N LYS A 22 7.22 17.14 -3.32
CA LYS A 22 7.26 17.54 -4.74
C LYS A 22 6.12 18.49 -5.07
N LEU A 23 4.88 18.14 -4.72
CA LEU A 23 3.72 18.97 -5.02
C LEU A 23 3.86 20.37 -4.41
N LEU A 24 4.25 20.45 -3.14
CA LEU A 24 4.44 21.73 -2.45
C LEU A 24 5.60 22.55 -3.06
N HIS A 25 6.70 21.88 -3.41
CA HIS A 25 7.84 22.51 -4.07
C HIS A 25 7.47 23.08 -5.45
N ASP A 26 6.71 22.32 -6.25
CA ASP A 26 6.23 22.77 -7.57
C ASP A 26 5.30 23.99 -7.47
N HIS A 27 4.67 24.22 -6.30
CA HIS A 27 3.85 25.41 -6.01
C HIS A 27 4.65 26.55 -5.35
N GLY A 28 5.98 26.46 -5.33
CA GLY A 28 6.87 27.55 -4.87
C GLY A 28 7.03 27.66 -3.36
N LEU A 29 6.53 26.71 -2.57
CA LEU A 29 6.72 26.70 -1.12
C LEU A 29 8.14 26.25 -0.74
N SER A 30 8.66 26.78 0.35
CA SER A 30 9.91 26.31 0.96
C SER A 30 9.64 25.03 1.76
N VAL A 31 10.18 23.91 1.27
CA VAL A 31 9.92 22.57 1.83
C VAL A 31 11.22 21.92 2.27
N LYS A 32 11.20 21.29 3.45
CA LYS A 32 12.21 20.30 3.86
C LYS A 32 11.54 18.95 4.10
N LEU A 33 12.22 17.87 3.76
CA LEU A 33 11.81 16.51 4.06
C LEU A 33 12.81 15.86 4.99
N LEU A 34 12.35 15.32 6.12
CA LEU A 34 13.16 14.61 7.09
C LEU A 34 12.90 13.11 6.97
N GLU A 35 13.91 12.32 6.58
CA GLU A 35 13.84 10.86 6.50
C GLU A 35 14.71 10.23 7.60
N ALA A 36 14.16 9.24 8.28
CA ALA A 36 14.82 8.55 9.37
C ALA A 36 16.04 7.73 8.90
N ARG A 37 15.94 7.08 7.75
CA ARG A 37 16.99 6.21 7.20
C ARG A 37 18.03 6.97 6.38
N ASP A 38 19.07 6.25 6.01
CA ASP A 38 20.10 6.62 5.02
C ASP A 38 19.61 6.53 3.56
N ARG A 39 18.30 6.25 3.36
CA ARG A 39 17.69 6.08 2.04
C ARG A 39 16.26 6.57 2.01
N VAL A 40 15.83 7.01 0.83
CA VAL A 40 14.42 7.22 0.51
C VAL A 40 13.71 5.93 0.11
N GLY A 41 12.39 5.98 -0.04
CA GLY A 41 11.54 4.92 -0.57
C GLY A 41 10.68 4.21 0.46
N GLY A 42 11.03 4.27 1.75
CA GLY A 42 10.27 3.63 2.82
C GLY A 42 10.09 2.13 2.56
N ARG A 43 8.83 1.71 2.36
CA ARG A 43 8.41 0.33 2.05
C ARG A 43 8.68 -0.10 0.60
N THR A 44 9.20 0.79 -0.24
CA THR A 44 9.82 0.42 -1.52
C THR A 44 11.34 0.36 -1.32
N PHE A 45 11.96 -0.73 -1.74
CA PHE A 45 13.38 -0.95 -1.58
C PHE A 45 13.88 -1.85 -2.71
N THR A 46 14.76 -1.29 -3.54
CA THR A 46 15.36 -2.01 -4.67
C THR A 46 16.84 -2.22 -4.39
N ILE A 47 17.27 -3.48 -4.39
CA ILE A 47 18.69 -3.84 -4.32
C ILE A 47 19.28 -3.95 -5.73
N TYR A 48 20.58 -3.71 -5.86
CA TYR A 48 21.32 -3.83 -7.11
C TYR A 48 22.62 -4.59 -6.84
N ASN A 49 22.87 -5.68 -7.56
CA ASN A 49 24.10 -6.46 -7.46
C ASN A 49 24.32 -7.30 -8.73
N LYS A 50 25.47 -7.99 -8.82
CA LYS A 50 25.85 -8.78 -10.00
C LYS A 50 24.98 -10.02 -10.22
N ASP A 51 24.32 -10.52 -9.18
CA ASP A 51 23.57 -11.78 -9.23
C ASP A 51 22.14 -11.59 -9.71
N VAL A 52 21.51 -10.46 -9.35
CA VAL A 52 20.11 -10.15 -9.70
C VAL A 52 19.94 -8.98 -10.66
N ASP A 53 21.01 -8.25 -10.99
CA ASP A 53 20.98 -6.91 -11.61
C ASP A 53 20.23 -5.89 -10.72
N TYR A 54 18.91 -6.05 -10.60
CA TYR A 54 18.08 -5.38 -9.61
C TYR A 54 16.94 -6.29 -9.10
N GLU A 55 16.55 -6.13 -7.84
CA GLU A 55 15.35 -6.79 -7.29
C GLU A 55 14.61 -5.89 -6.28
N ASP A 56 13.28 -5.91 -6.34
CA ASP A 56 12.44 -5.18 -5.38
C ASP A 56 12.16 -6.07 -4.15
N LEU A 57 12.74 -5.71 -3.01
CA LEU A 57 12.49 -6.37 -1.72
C LEU A 57 11.31 -5.77 -0.95
N GLY A 58 10.67 -4.74 -1.52
CA GLY A 58 9.50 -4.06 -0.97
C GLY A 58 8.33 -4.05 -1.94
N GLY A 59 7.48 -3.02 -1.87
CA GLY A 59 6.37 -2.87 -2.82
C GLY A 59 6.88 -2.73 -4.26
N ALA A 60 6.39 -3.57 -5.17
CA ALA A 60 6.91 -3.66 -6.55
C ALA A 60 5.83 -3.54 -7.64
N TYR A 61 4.64 -4.04 -7.35
CA TYR A 61 3.58 -4.19 -8.34
C TYR A 61 2.81 -2.90 -8.58
N VAL A 62 2.45 -2.68 -9.84
CA VAL A 62 1.51 -1.65 -10.28
C VAL A 62 0.58 -2.19 -11.35
N GLY A 63 -0.60 -1.59 -11.49
CA GLY A 63 -1.61 -2.07 -12.43
C GLY A 63 -2.58 -1.00 -12.92
N PRO A 64 -3.57 -1.39 -13.75
CA PRO A 64 -4.66 -0.51 -14.15
C PRO A 64 -5.36 0.12 -12.94
N THR A 65 -5.99 1.29 -13.14
CA THR A 65 -6.61 2.15 -12.11
C THR A 65 -5.66 2.84 -11.13
N GLN A 66 -4.40 2.39 -10.99
CA GLN A 66 -3.36 3.03 -10.17
C GLN A 66 -2.73 4.25 -10.86
N ASN A 67 -3.58 5.12 -11.41
CA ASN A 67 -3.21 6.18 -12.36
C ASN A 67 -2.25 7.23 -11.79
N ARG A 68 -2.32 7.50 -10.48
CA ARG A 68 -1.48 8.53 -9.82
C ARG A 68 -0.01 8.14 -9.83
N LEU A 69 0.29 6.91 -9.43
CA LEU A 69 1.65 6.37 -9.43
C LEU A 69 2.17 6.18 -10.86
N LEU A 70 1.34 5.67 -11.77
CA LEU A 70 1.72 5.53 -13.18
C LEU A 70 2.03 6.89 -13.84
N ARG A 71 1.25 7.93 -13.54
CA ARG A 71 1.54 9.31 -14.01
C ARG A 71 2.87 9.81 -13.47
N MET A 72 3.13 9.61 -12.19
CA MET A 72 4.38 10.02 -11.54
C MET A 72 5.60 9.30 -12.11
N ALA A 73 5.50 7.99 -12.34
CA ALA A 73 6.56 7.22 -12.99
C ALA A 73 6.84 7.73 -14.42
N ARG A 74 5.79 8.04 -15.20
CA ARG A 74 5.93 8.60 -16.55
C ARG A 74 6.63 9.97 -16.55
N GLU A 75 6.33 10.83 -15.59
CA GLU A 75 6.97 12.15 -15.45
C GLU A 75 8.50 12.03 -15.33
N PHE A 76 8.98 10.98 -14.66
CA PHE A 76 10.41 10.67 -14.53
C PHE A 76 10.93 9.66 -15.56
N ASN A 77 10.20 9.40 -16.64
CA ASN A 77 10.55 8.44 -17.70
C ASN A 77 10.81 7.00 -17.23
N ILE A 78 10.16 6.58 -16.13
CA ILE A 78 10.29 5.23 -15.58
C ILE A 78 9.27 4.32 -16.27
N LYS A 79 9.77 3.30 -16.97
CA LYS A 79 8.97 2.35 -17.74
C LYS A 79 8.47 1.19 -16.87
N THR A 80 7.38 0.56 -17.30
CA THR A 80 6.87 -0.69 -16.71
C THR A 80 6.98 -1.85 -17.70
N HIS A 81 7.01 -3.07 -17.17
CA HIS A 81 6.90 -4.31 -17.94
C HIS A 81 5.82 -5.21 -17.33
N LEU A 82 5.25 -6.11 -18.13
CA LEU A 82 4.24 -7.06 -17.67
C LEU A 82 4.89 -8.16 -16.83
N VAL A 83 4.24 -8.52 -15.73
CA VAL A 83 4.53 -9.76 -15.02
C VAL A 83 4.15 -10.94 -15.91
N ASN A 84 4.96 -12.00 -15.91
CA ASN A 84 4.70 -13.16 -16.76
C ASN A 84 3.49 -13.96 -16.25
N GLU A 85 2.43 -13.99 -17.06
CA GLU A 85 1.23 -14.80 -16.84
C GLU A 85 0.81 -15.49 -18.16
N LYS A 86 1.78 -15.93 -18.97
CA LYS A 86 1.52 -16.60 -20.25
C LYS A 86 1.10 -18.06 -20.07
N GLU A 87 1.73 -18.74 -19.11
CA GLU A 87 1.48 -20.13 -18.77
C GLU A 87 0.40 -20.27 -17.70
N ASP A 88 -0.02 -21.51 -17.44
CA ASP A 88 -0.99 -21.78 -16.39
C ASP A 88 -0.40 -21.51 -14.99
N SER A 89 -1.16 -20.77 -14.19
CA SER A 89 -0.94 -20.61 -12.74
C SER A 89 -1.10 -21.95 -12.01
N VAL A 90 -0.46 -22.05 -10.85
CA VAL A 90 -0.47 -23.26 -10.02
C VAL A 90 -1.14 -22.96 -8.69
N PHE A 91 -2.13 -23.77 -8.33
CA PHE A 91 -2.70 -23.83 -6.99
C PHE A 91 -2.27 -25.11 -6.32
N TYR A 92 -1.49 -24.99 -5.24
CA TYR A 92 -1.03 -26.11 -4.43
C TYR A 92 -1.84 -26.16 -3.13
N SER A 93 -2.50 -27.29 -2.90
CA SER A 93 -3.31 -27.48 -1.69
C SER A 93 -3.32 -28.95 -1.29
N SER A 94 -3.11 -29.22 0.00
CA SER A 94 -3.14 -30.56 0.60
C SER A 94 -2.26 -31.58 -0.16
N GLY A 95 -1.04 -31.21 -0.55
CA GLY A 95 -0.12 -32.10 -1.25
C GLY A 95 -0.33 -32.20 -2.77
N HIS A 96 -1.35 -31.53 -3.32
CA HIS A 96 -1.73 -31.66 -4.72
C HIS A 96 -1.58 -30.34 -5.48
N THR A 97 -1.06 -30.44 -6.70
CA THR A 97 -0.86 -29.32 -7.62
C THR A 97 -1.96 -29.31 -8.68
N LYS A 98 -2.65 -28.17 -8.83
CA LYS A 98 -3.64 -27.95 -9.89
C LYS A 98 -3.23 -26.76 -10.75
N ARG A 99 -3.18 -26.96 -12.06
CA ARG A 99 -2.94 -25.88 -13.03
C ARG A 99 -4.26 -25.21 -13.41
N PHE A 100 -4.25 -23.89 -13.55
CA PHE A 100 -5.43 -23.13 -13.93
C PHE A 100 -5.06 -21.85 -14.68
N ARG A 101 -6.05 -21.29 -15.39
CA ARG A 101 -5.99 -19.96 -15.99
C ARG A 101 -7.09 -19.09 -15.40
N GLY A 102 -6.84 -17.79 -15.30
CA GLY A 102 -7.74 -16.81 -14.69
C GLY A 102 -7.38 -16.51 -13.23
N THR A 103 -8.19 -15.65 -12.59
CA THR A 103 -7.90 -15.10 -11.26
C THR A 103 -8.03 -16.12 -10.13
N PHE A 104 -9.00 -17.03 -10.22
CA PHE A 104 -9.34 -17.95 -9.13
C PHE A 104 -9.07 -19.41 -9.49
N PRO A 105 -8.57 -20.22 -8.53
CA PRO A 105 -8.31 -21.63 -8.78
C PRO A 105 -9.60 -22.41 -9.05
N LYS A 106 -9.50 -23.47 -9.85
CA LYS A 106 -10.64 -24.37 -10.10
C LYS A 106 -11.01 -25.13 -8.83
N MET A 107 -12.28 -25.03 -8.46
CA MET A 107 -12.88 -25.72 -7.30
C MET A 107 -13.92 -26.76 -7.76
N ASN A 108 -14.26 -27.71 -6.88
CA ASN A 108 -15.41 -28.58 -7.11
C ASN A 108 -16.72 -27.77 -7.04
N PHE A 109 -17.82 -28.33 -7.54
CA PHE A 109 -19.10 -27.61 -7.67
C PHE A 109 -19.59 -26.96 -6.37
N LEU A 110 -19.58 -27.70 -5.25
CA LEU A 110 -20.04 -27.16 -3.96
C LEU A 110 -19.12 -26.06 -3.43
N ALA A 111 -17.81 -26.27 -3.49
CA ALA A 111 -16.84 -25.27 -3.09
C ALA A 111 -16.89 -24.01 -3.99
N TRP A 112 -17.18 -24.18 -5.28
CA TRP A 112 -17.37 -23.08 -6.20
C TRP A 112 -18.63 -22.26 -5.88
N LEU A 113 -19.77 -22.92 -5.59
CA LEU A 113 -20.99 -22.22 -5.15
C LEU A 113 -20.76 -21.44 -3.85
N ASP A 114 -20.07 -22.05 -2.90
CA ASP A 114 -19.72 -21.46 -1.60
C ASP A 114 -18.79 -20.25 -1.77
N ALA A 115 -17.72 -20.37 -2.56
CA ALA A 115 -16.83 -19.27 -2.88
C ALA A 115 -17.57 -18.14 -3.64
N ASN A 116 -18.42 -18.48 -4.60
CA ASN A 116 -19.25 -17.50 -5.31
C ASN A 116 -20.17 -16.76 -4.34
N ASN A 117 -20.80 -17.47 -3.40
CA ASN A 117 -21.63 -16.86 -2.37
C ASN A 117 -20.82 -15.93 -1.47
N LEU A 118 -19.66 -16.37 -0.98
CA LEU A 118 -18.78 -15.58 -0.12
C LEU A 118 -18.37 -14.26 -0.78
N PHE A 119 -17.73 -14.33 -1.95
CA PHE A 119 -17.21 -13.13 -2.61
C PHE A 119 -18.32 -12.19 -3.07
N ARG A 120 -19.44 -12.73 -3.58
CA ARG A 120 -20.61 -11.91 -3.93
C ARG A 120 -21.23 -11.25 -2.70
N THR A 121 -21.25 -11.92 -1.55
CA THR A 121 -21.75 -11.34 -0.30
C THR A 121 -20.83 -10.23 0.17
N MET A 122 -19.52 -10.45 0.16
CA MET A 122 -18.54 -9.41 0.50
C MET A 122 -18.65 -8.19 -0.41
N ASP A 123 -18.75 -8.38 -1.73
CA ASP A 123 -18.89 -7.26 -2.68
C ASP A 123 -20.19 -6.47 -2.42
N LYS A 124 -21.32 -7.15 -2.15
CA LYS A 124 -22.59 -6.48 -1.78
C LYS A 124 -22.50 -5.72 -0.46
N MET A 125 -21.86 -6.31 0.56
CA MET A 125 -21.65 -5.61 1.84
C MET A 125 -20.76 -4.38 1.65
N ALA A 126 -19.75 -4.49 0.78
CA ALA A 126 -18.86 -3.38 0.46
C ALA A 126 -19.59 -2.23 -0.25
N GLU A 127 -20.59 -2.50 -1.10
CA GLU A 127 -21.43 -1.47 -1.73
C GLU A 127 -22.16 -0.57 -0.71
N GLU A 128 -22.47 -1.08 0.49
CA GLU A 128 -23.09 -0.30 1.57
C GLU A 128 -22.11 0.61 2.33
N ILE A 129 -20.80 0.49 2.07
CA ILE A 129 -19.75 1.19 2.82
C ILE A 129 -19.33 2.47 2.05
N PRO A 130 -19.48 3.67 2.65
CA PRO A 130 -18.92 4.88 2.07
C PRO A 130 -17.39 4.80 2.02
N ILE A 131 -16.81 4.91 0.82
CA ILE A 131 -15.37 4.69 0.58
C ILE A 131 -14.48 5.57 1.49
N SER A 132 -14.79 6.87 1.61
CA SER A 132 -14.00 7.82 2.39
C SER A 132 -14.31 7.82 3.87
N GLU A 133 -15.47 7.30 4.27
CA GLU A 133 -15.99 7.37 5.64
C GLU A 133 -16.63 6.02 6.05
N PRO A 134 -15.85 4.93 6.10
CA PRO A 134 -16.39 3.59 6.35
C PRO A 134 -17.13 3.46 7.69
N TRP A 135 -16.76 4.28 8.69
CA TRP A 135 -17.44 4.36 10.00
C TRP A 135 -18.88 4.88 9.92
N LYS A 136 -19.31 5.44 8.78
CA LYS A 136 -20.70 5.87 8.55
C LYS A 136 -21.57 4.80 7.88
N ALA A 137 -21.03 3.62 7.55
CA ALA A 137 -21.84 2.54 6.97
C ALA A 137 -23.01 2.16 7.89
N PRO A 138 -24.19 1.77 7.36
CA PRO A 138 -25.38 1.48 8.17
C PRO A 138 -25.14 0.46 9.29
N LYS A 139 -24.24 -0.51 9.05
CA LYS A 139 -23.85 -1.57 9.99
C LYS A 139 -22.40 -1.45 10.47
N ALA A 140 -21.80 -0.26 10.41
CA ALA A 140 -20.38 -0.04 10.71
C ALA A 140 -19.96 -0.64 12.06
N GLN A 141 -20.68 -0.33 13.15
CA GLN A 141 -20.34 -0.84 14.48
C GLN A 141 -20.43 -2.36 14.59
N LEU A 142 -21.38 -3.00 13.88
CA LEU A 142 -21.52 -4.45 13.87
C LEU A 142 -20.34 -5.09 13.14
N TRP A 143 -20.07 -4.62 11.92
CA TRP A 143 -18.99 -5.16 11.09
C TRP A 143 -17.60 -4.86 11.63
N ASP A 144 -17.41 -3.77 12.37
CA ASP A 144 -16.10 -3.45 12.96
C ASP A 144 -15.80 -4.23 14.24
N LYS A 145 -16.85 -4.72 14.92
CA LYS A 145 -16.72 -5.61 16.09
C LYS A 145 -16.54 -7.09 15.71
N MET A 146 -16.91 -7.47 14.50
CA MET A 146 -16.69 -8.82 13.98
C MET A 146 -15.30 -8.93 13.37
N THR A 147 -14.57 -9.98 13.73
CA THR A 147 -13.38 -10.35 12.98
C THR A 147 -13.78 -10.99 11.65
N LEU A 148 -12.86 -11.01 10.68
CA LEU A 148 -13.11 -11.71 9.43
C LEU A 148 -13.23 -13.23 9.65
N LYS A 149 -12.58 -13.77 10.69
CA LYS A 149 -12.77 -15.16 11.14
C LYS A 149 -14.20 -15.45 11.55
N ASP A 150 -14.83 -14.55 12.32
CA ASP A 150 -16.23 -14.72 12.76
C ASP A 150 -17.17 -14.76 11.55
N PHE A 151 -16.98 -13.82 10.63
CA PHE A 151 -17.72 -13.79 9.38
C PHE A 151 -17.53 -15.07 8.55
N TYR A 152 -16.31 -15.59 8.46
CA TYR A 152 -16.03 -16.85 7.76
C TYR A 152 -16.68 -18.05 8.45
N ASN A 153 -16.77 -18.07 9.78
CA ASN A 153 -17.44 -19.14 10.50
C ASN A 153 -18.95 -19.17 10.22
N GLU A 154 -19.56 -18.01 10.03
CA GLU A 154 -20.99 -17.89 9.74
C GLU A 154 -21.32 -18.13 8.26
N THR A 155 -20.40 -17.79 7.35
CA THR A 155 -20.69 -17.71 5.91
C THR A 155 -20.18 -18.90 5.11
N ILE A 156 -19.02 -19.48 5.49
CA ILE A 156 -18.31 -20.47 4.66
C ILE A 156 -18.67 -21.90 5.06
N TRP A 157 -19.11 -22.70 4.08
CA TRP A 157 -19.64 -24.05 4.32
C TRP A 157 -18.62 -25.16 4.04
N THR A 158 -17.69 -24.91 3.12
CA THR A 158 -16.72 -25.90 2.63
C THR A 158 -15.31 -25.56 3.07
N LYS A 159 -14.54 -26.60 3.42
CA LYS A 159 -13.11 -26.44 3.77
C LYS A 159 -12.31 -25.80 2.65
N THR A 160 -12.57 -26.16 1.39
CA THR A 160 -11.86 -25.58 0.23
C THR A 160 -12.10 -24.08 0.09
N CYS A 161 -13.33 -23.61 0.28
CA CYS A 161 -13.63 -22.17 0.28
C CYS A 161 -12.92 -21.47 1.45
N ARG A 162 -12.93 -22.08 2.65
CA ARG A 162 -12.25 -21.55 3.84
C ARG A 162 -10.75 -21.41 3.61
N ASP A 163 -10.09 -22.48 3.19
CA ASP A 163 -8.65 -22.48 2.90
C ASP A 163 -8.29 -21.38 1.89
N PHE A 164 -9.14 -21.18 0.87
CA PHE A 164 -8.94 -20.14 -0.14
C PHE A 164 -9.21 -18.72 0.39
N ALA A 165 -10.26 -18.52 1.19
CA ALA A 165 -10.61 -17.22 1.77
C ALA A 165 -9.53 -16.74 2.75
N GLU A 166 -8.99 -17.65 3.57
CA GLU A 166 -7.86 -17.34 4.46
C GLU A 166 -6.60 -16.98 3.68
N LEU A 167 -6.29 -17.73 2.61
CA LEU A 167 -5.19 -17.37 1.70
C LEU A 167 -5.40 -15.99 1.07
N PHE A 168 -6.62 -15.72 0.59
CA PHE A 168 -6.98 -14.45 -0.02
C PHE A 168 -6.76 -13.29 0.95
N LEU A 169 -7.18 -13.43 2.21
CA LEU A 169 -6.88 -12.43 3.23
C LEU A 169 -5.36 -12.25 3.42
N ARG A 170 -4.66 -13.34 3.77
CA ARG A 170 -3.23 -13.28 4.13
C ARG A 170 -2.39 -12.64 3.03
N VAL A 171 -2.69 -12.92 1.77
CA VAL A 171 -1.99 -12.33 0.61
C VAL A 171 -2.28 -10.83 0.47
N ASN A 172 -3.51 -10.39 0.73
CA ASN A 172 -3.89 -8.99 0.53
C ASN A 172 -3.49 -8.06 1.68
N VAL A 173 -3.50 -8.55 2.93
CA VAL A 173 -3.33 -7.69 4.12
C VAL A 173 -2.29 -8.17 5.12
N THR A 174 -1.69 -9.34 4.90
CA THR A 174 -0.55 -9.85 5.68
C THR A 174 -0.82 -10.04 7.18
N CYS A 175 -2.06 -10.36 7.54
CA CYS A 175 -2.48 -10.74 8.89
C CYS A 175 -3.42 -11.94 8.88
N GLU A 176 -3.73 -12.48 10.05
CA GLU A 176 -4.67 -13.59 10.19
C GLU A 176 -6.14 -13.11 10.27
N PRO A 177 -7.12 -13.95 9.88
CA PRO A 177 -8.53 -13.56 9.89
C PRO A 177 -9.08 -13.12 11.25
N TYR A 178 -8.50 -13.59 12.34
CA TYR A 178 -8.90 -13.20 13.70
C TYR A 178 -8.31 -11.84 14.14
N GLU A 179 -7.36 -11.28 13.40
CA GLU A 179 -6.74 -9.97 13.67
C GLU A 179 -7.41 -8.85 12.88
N CYS A 180 -8.24 -9.21 11.89
CA CYS A 180 -8.75 -8.28 10.90
C CYS A 180 -10.23 -7.95 11.16
N SER A 181 -10.55 -6.66 11.34
CA SER A 181 -11.94 -6.17 11.33
C SER A 181 -12.59 -6.46 9.97
N LEU A 182 -13.83 -6.95 10.00
CA LEU A 182 -14.62 -7.19 8.78
C LEU A 182 -14.92 -5.87 8.07
N LEU A 183 -15.33 -4.81 8.79
CA LEU A 183 -15.60 -3.49 8.20
C LEU A 183 -14.38 -2.96 7.45
N TRP A 184 -13.21 -3.01 8.10
CA TRP A 184 -11.97 -2.54 7.50
C TRP A 184 -11.63 -3.34 6.23
N PHE A 185 -11.74 -4.67 6.28
CA PHE A 185 -11.39 -5.52 5.15
C PHE A 185 -12.29 -5.28 3.93
N LEU A 186 -13.61 -5.18 4.15
CA LEU A 186 -14.57 -4.87 3.09
C LEU A 186 -14.25 -3.52 2.43
N ASN A 187 -13.97 -2.48 3.23
CA ASN A 187 -13.59 -1.18 2.72
C ASN A 187 -12.24 -1.23 1.97
N TYR A 188 -11.28 -2.00 2.46
CA TYR A 188 -9.97 -2.17 1.83
C TYR A 188 -10.09 -2.79 0.43
N VAL A 189 -10.83 -3.90 0.30
CA VAL A 189 -11.08 -4.57 -0.99
C VAL A 189 -11.82 -3.64 -1.95
N GLN A 190 -12.84 -2.91 -1.48
CA GLN A 190 -13.58 -1.95 -2.29
C GLN A 190 -12.69 -0.84 -2.85
N LYS A 191 -11.81 -0.26 -2.02
CA LYS A 191 -10.84 0.77 -2.42
C LYS A 191 -9.87 0.29 -3.50
N CYS A 192 -9.60 -1.00 -3.55
CA CYS A 192 -8.77 -1.63 -4.57
C CYS A 192 -9.53 -2.03 -5.84
N GLY A 193 -10.83 -1.72 -5.95
CA GLY A 193 -11.65 -2.04 -7.11
C GLY A 193 -12.30 -3.42 -7.06
N GLY A 194 -12.46 -3.99 -5.86
CA GLY A 194 -13.16 -5.25 -5.62
C GLY A 194 -12.24 -6.48 -5.64
N THR A 195 -12.83 -7.62 -5.32
CA THR A 195 -12.16 -8.92 -5.12
C THR A 195 -11.36 -9.37 -6.34
N ASN A 196 -11.90 -9.20 -7.55
CA ASN A 196 -11.20 -9.56 -8.79
C ASN A 196 -9.98 -8.66 -9.04
N ARG A 197 -10.13 -7.34 -8.89
CA ARG A 197 -9.08 -6.37 -9.24
C ARG A 197 -7.86 -6.49 -8.34
N ILE A 198 -8.09 -6.67 -7.04
CA ILE A 198 -7.02 -6.73 -6.04
C ILE A 198 -6.17 -8.00 -6.15
N PHE A 199 -6.72 -9.08 -6.71
CA PHE A 199 -6.08 -10.41 -6.72
C PHE A 199 -5.56 -10.84 -8.10
N SER A 200 -5.88 -10.11 -9.18
CA SER A 200 -5.51 -10.51 -10.55
C SER A 200 -4.15 -9.95 -10.97
N THR A 201 -3.36 -10.75 -11.68
CA THR A 201 -2.19 -10.25 -12.44
C THR A 201 -2.66 -9.48 -13.66
N THR A 202 -3.12 -10.16 -14.71
CA THR A 202 -3.67 -9.48 -15.90
C THR A 202 -4.89 -8.66 -15.51
N ASN A 203 -4.91 -7.38 -15.88
CA ASN A 203 -5.98 -6.44 -15.56
C ASN A 203 -6.21 -6.29 -14.05
N GLY A 204 -5.18 -6.46 -13.21
CA GLY A 204 -5.30 -6.25 -11.76
C GLY A 204 -4.10 -5.55 -11.13
N GLY A 205 -4.02 -5.60 -9.80
CA GLY A 205 -2.99 -4.90 -9.02
C GLY A 205 -1.57 -5.38 -9.30
N GLN A 206 -1.42 -6.62 -9.77
CA GLN A 206 -0.16 -7.32 -9.95
C GLN A 206 0.35 -7.28 -11.42
N GLU A 207 -0.33 -6.56 -12.32
CA GLU A 207 -0.09 -6.64 -13.77
C GLU A 207 1.36 -6.32 -14.19
N ARG A 208 2.00 -5.37 -13.51
CA ARG A 208 3.28 -4.80 -13.95
C ARG A 208 4.25 -4.59 -12.79
N LYS A 209 5.54 -4.60 -13.13
CA LYS A 209 6.64 -4.06 -12.31
C LYS A 209 7.34 -2.92 -13.06
N PHE A 210 8.12 -2.11 -12.33
CA PHE A 210 8.96 -1.08 -12.94
C PHE A 210 10.26 -1.69 -13.48
N VAL A 211 10.69 -1.26 -14.66
CA VAL A 211 12.01 -1.63 -15.21
C VAL A 211 13.08 -0.91 -14.37
N GLY A 212 13.99 -1.68 -13.76
CA GLY A 212 15.03 -1.18 -12.84
C GLY A 212 14.59 -1.03 -11.37
N GLY A 213 13.36 -1.44 -11.03
CA GLY A 213 12.81 -1.46 -9.66
C GLY A 213 11.99 -0.23 -9.24
N SER A 214 11.13 -0.42 -8.25
CA SER A 214 10.11 0.56 -7.82
C SER A 214 10.67 1.74 -7.03
N GLN A 215 11.77 1.55 -6.30
CA GLN A 215 12.39 2.59 -5.48
C GLN A 215 12.91 3.76 -6.34
N GLN A 216 13.12 3.54 -7.65
CA GLN A 216 13.52 4.58 -8.59
C GLN A 216 12.56 5.76 -8.62
N VAL A 217 11.25 5.56 -8.42
CA VAL A 217 10.28 6.67 -8.35
C VAL A 217 10.64 7.60 -7.19
N SER A 218 10.91 7.03 -6.02
CA SER A 218 11.33 7.81 -4.85
C SER A 218 12.70 8.46 -5.05
N LYS A 219 13.67 7.74 -5.62
CA LYS A 219 15.01 8.28 -5.91
C LYS A 219 14.94 9.44 -6.92
N ALA A 220 14.10 9.35 -7.93
CA ALA A 220 13.92 10.39 -8.94
C ALA A 220 13.32 11.66 -8.34
N ILE A 221 12.29 11.55 -7.49
CA ILE A 221 11.72 12.69 -6.78
C ILE A 221 12.72 13.30 -5.80
N ALA A 222 13.46 12.47 -5.06
CA ALA A 222 14.47 12.95 -4.13
C ALA A 222 15.58 13.72 -4.87
N LYS A 223 16.03 13.22 -6.03
CA LYS A 223 16.98 13.92 -6.90
C LYS A 223 16.44 15.26 -7.41
N TYR A 224 15.16 15.33 -7.76
CA TYR A 224 14.50 16.56 -8.18
C TYR A 224 14.41 17.60 -7.05
N LEU A 225 14.08 17.17 -5.83
CA LEU A 225 14.02 18.04 -4.65
C LEU A 225 15.42 18.49 -4.15
N GLY A 226 16.45 17.69 -4.41
CA GLY A 226 17.84 18.00 -4.10
C GLY A 226 18.12 18.08 -2.60
N ASP A 227 18.72 19.18 -2.19
CA ASP A 227 19.14 19.49 -0.81
C ASP A 227 18.00 19.58 0.21
N LYS A 228 16.75 19.60 -0.25
CA LYS A 228 15.55 19.62 0.59
C LYS A 228 15.31 18.28 1.27
N VAL A 229 15.86 17.19 0.74
CA VAL A 229 15.73 15.85 1.34
C VAL A 229 16.89 15.59 2.30
N LEU A 230 16.58 15.56 3.58
CA LEU A 230 17.54 15.34 4.65
C LEU A 230 17.40 13.91 5.19
N LEU A 231 18.41 13.09 4.92
CA LEU A 231 18.51 11.69 5.36
C LEU A 231 19.15 11.58 6.74
N GLU A 232 18.89 10.49 7.46
CA GLU A 232 19.35 10.31 8.85
C GLU A 232 18.90 11.45 9.79
N HIS A 233 17.67 11.91 9.59
CA HIS A 233 16.94 12.83 10.45
C HIS A 233 15.68 12.16 11.04
N PRO A 234 15.82 11.11 11.87
CA PRO A 234 14.69 10.52 12.57
C PRO A 234 14.09 11.54 13.54
N VAL A 235 12.83 11.92 13.31
CA VAL A 235 12.08 12.86 14.15
C VAL A 235 11.64 12.17 15.43
N VAL A 236 11.89 12.81 16.58
CA VAL A 236 11.60 12.27 17.92
C VAL A 236 10.69 13.17 18.75
N SER A 237 10.54 14.43 18.37
CA SER A 237 9.65 15.37 19.06
C SER A 237 9.02 16.36 18.08
N ILE A 238 7.75 16.69 18.33
CA ILE A 238 6.97 17.70 17.64
C ILE A 238 6.27 18.53 18.72
N ASP A 239 6.60 19.81 18.81
CA ASP A 239 5.95 20.77 19.73
C ASP A 239 5.14 21.79 18.92
N GLN A 240 3.86 21.92 19.25
CA GLN A 240 2.90 22.83 18.60
C GLN A 240 2.32 23.86 19.58
N SER A 241 2.93 24.03 20.76
CA SER A 241 2.45 24.93 21.80
C SER A 241 2.66 26.42 21.49
N GLY A 242 3.60 26.74 20.58
CA GLY A 242 3.92 28.10 20.17
C GLY A 242 3.32 28.52 18.82
N ASN A 243 3.75 29.68 18.31
CA ASN A 243 3.31 30.23 17.02
C ASN A 243 3.87 29.47 15.80
N HIS A 244 4.89 28.65 16.00
CA HIS A 244 5.48 27.77 15.00
C HIS A 244 5.58 26.37 15.58
N VAL A 245 5.52 25.37 14.69
CA VAL A 245 5.80 23.99 15.05
C VAL A 245 7.32 23.83 15.16
N VAL A 246 7.78 23.26 16.27
CA VAL A 246 9.19 22.92 16.50
C VAL A 246 9.36 21.42 16.39
N ILE A 247 10.23 21.00 15.48
CA ILE A 247 10.54 19.58 15.24
C ILE A 247 11.96 19.32 15.69
N ARG A 248 12.16 18.28 16.50
CA ARG A 248 13.48 17.82 16.93
C ARG A 248 13.78 16.44 16.39
N ASP A 249 14.97 16.27 15.85
CA ASP A 249 15.48 14.96 15.45
C ASP A 249 16.31 14.28 16.57
N LEU A 250 16.64 13.01 16.37
CA LEU A 250 17.40 12.20 17.34
C LEU A 250 18.78 12.77 17.68
N LYS A 251 19.38 13.59 16.80
CA LYS A 251 20.68 14.24 17.04
C LYS A 251 20.52 15.59 17.77
N GLY A 252 19.29 15.95 18.17
CA GLY A 252 18.98 17.20 18.87
C GLY A 252 18.90 18.42 17.95
N ARG A 253 18.88 18.24 16.62
CA ARG A 253 18.74 19.37 15.69
C ARG A 253 17.28 19.82 15.68
N GLU A 254 17.07 21.13 15.70
CA GLU A 254 15.75 21.74 15.74
C GLU A 254 15.40 22.42 14.42
N PHE A 255 14.14 22.26 14.04
CA PHE A 255 13.56 22.85 12.83
C PHE A 255 12.27 23.58 13.20
N HIS A 256 12.16 24.84 12.77
CA HIS A 256 10.96 25.65 12.97
C HIS A 256 10.17 25.71 11.67
N VAL A 257 8.86 25.52 11.75
CA VAL A 257 7.99 25.41 10.58
C VAL A 257 6.59 25.93 10.84
N SER A 258 5.94 26.46 9.80
CA SER A 258 4.54 26.90 9.85
C SER A 258 3.55 25.73 9.77
N VAL A 259 3.79 24.77 8.88
CA VAL A 259 2.92 23.58 8.70
C VAL A 259 3.75 22.30 8.69
N LEU A 260 3.25 21.27 9.39
CA LEU A 260 3.83 19.93 9.39
C LEU A 260 2.96 18.95 8.61
N LEU A 261 3.58 18.20 7.69
CA LEU A 261 2.97 17.01 7.09
C LEU A 261 3.63 15.74 7.63
N PHE A 262 2.90 15.01 8.45
CA PHE A 262 3.37 13.74 8.99
C PHE A 262 2.97 12.58 8.06
N ASN A 263 3.95 12.01 7.36
CA ASN A 263 3.76 10.98 6.34
C ASN A 263 4.49 9.67 6.70
N SER A 264 4.38 9.26 7.97
CA SER A 264 4.84 7.95 8.42
C SER A 264 3.66 7.08 8.86
N LEU A 265 3.74 5.79 8.53
CA LEU A 265 3.07 4.76 9.31
C LEU A 265 4.13 4.27 10.28
N SER A 266 3.93 4.51 11.57
CA SER A 266 4.66 3.77 12.60
C SER A 266 4.32 2.30 12.39
N VAL A 267 5.33 1.50 12.01
CA VAL A 267 5.27 0.05 12.11
C VAL A 267 6.04 -0.32 13.36
#